data_AF-A0A4Y2BJ95-F1
#
_entry.id   AF-A0A4Y2BJ95-F1
#
_cell.length_a   1.000
_cell.length_b   1.000
_cell.length_c   1.000
_cell.angle_alpha   90.00
_cell.angle_beta   90.00
_cell.angle_gamma   90.00
#
_symmetry.space_group_name_H-M   'P 1'
#
loop_
_entity.id
_entity.type
_entity.pdbx_description
1 polymer ?
#
loop_
_entity_poly.entity_id
_entity_poly.type
_entity_poly.pdbx_seq_one_letter_code
_entity_poly.pdbx_strand_id
1 'polypeptide(L)'
;MNPADWPSRGCSMDTLISERWHDASSWLRQDKELWPISEAMVDKEIINSERKKTIVTLAATENNEFDYLTNVSSFVKIVRIAAWVRRIIRNCRNSKILCSAKYLEVEEMKEAETIIWKMIQKTSFRTVNEETLCNLRPFIDPSGVFRI
;
A
#
# COMPACT_ATOMS: atom_id res chain seq x y z
N MET A 1 4.88 -20.71 32.46
CA MET A 1 4.44 -21.61 31.37
C MET A 1 3.13 -21.03 30.84
N ASN A 2 3.01 -20.84 29.53
CA ASN A 2 1.81 -20.24 28.94
C ASN A 2 0.71 -21.32 28.86
N PRO A 3 -0.50 -21.10 29.42
CA PRO A 3 -1.57 -22.10 29.40
C PRO A 3 -1.95 -22.59 27.99
N ALA A 4 -1.74 -21.77 26.95
CA ALA A 4 -1.98 -22.14 25.55
C ALA A 4 -0.91 -23.08 24.94
N ASP A 5 0.20 -23.33 25.66
CA ASP A 5 1.26 -24.24 25.21
C ASP A 5 0.77 -25.71 25.22
N TRP A 6 -0.18 -26.06 26.10
CA TRP A 6 -0.73 -27.42 26.21
C TRP A 6 -1.44 -27.90 24.94
N PRO A 7 -2.44 -27.18 24.38
CA PRO A 7 -3.08 -27.61 23.14
C PRO A 7 -2.14 -27.52 21.93
N SER A 8 -1.24 -26.53 21.89
CA SER A 8 -0.34 -26.33 20.74
C SER A 8 0.79 -27.37 20.62
N ARG A 9 1.08 -28.12 21.71
CA ARG A 9 2.12 -29.16 21.75
C ARG A 9 1.58 -30.59 21.70
N GLY A 10 0.29 -30.79 21.44
CA GLY A 10 -0.31 -32.11 21.24
C GLY A 10 -0.66 -32.84 22.54
N CYS A 11 -1.35 -32.15 23.45
CA CYS A 11 -1.88 -32.76 24.67
C CYS A 11 -3.16 -33.59 24.39
N SER A 12 -3.38 -34.66 25.16
CA SER A 12 -4.59 -35.50 25.04
C SER A 12 -5.84 -34.75 25.53
N MET A 13 -7.01 -35.18 25.04
CA MET A 13 -8.29 -34.51 25.35
C MET A 13 -8.60 -34.55 26.85
N ASP A 14 -8.32 -35.68 27.52
CA ASP A 14 -8.59 -35.85 28.95
C ASP A 14 -7.72 -34.91 29.82
N THR A 15 -6.46 -34.72 29.43
CA THR A 15 -5.53 -33.81 30.10
C THR A 15 -5.90 -32.34 29.84
N LEU A 16 -6.34 -32.00 28.64
CA LEU A 16 -6.86 -30.66 28.34
C LEU A 16 -8.08 -30.32 29.23
N ILE A 17 -9.00 -31.26 29.44
CA ILE A 17 -10.18 -31.01 30.27
C ILE A 17 -9.80 -30.84 31.74
N SER A 18 -8.83 -31.59 32.24
CA SER A 18 -8.42 -31.55 33.64
C SER A 18 -7.56 -30.32 33.99
N GLU A 19 -6.69 -29.87 33.09
CA GLU A 19 -5.69 -28.83 33.39
C GLU A 19 -6.18 -27.39 33.27
N ARG A 20 -7.47 -27.17 32.97
CA ARG A 20 -8.07 -25.82 32.88
C ARG A 20 -7.20 -24.85 32.08
N TRP A 21 -6.72 -25.28 30.91
CA TRP A 21 -5.88 -24.44 30.02
C TRP A 21 -6.53 -23.11 29.63
N HIS A 22 -7.85 -23.03 29.72
CA HIS A 22 -8.64 -21.82 29.53
C HIS A 22 -8.57 -20.83 30.70
N ASP A 23 -8.18 -21.28 31.90
CA ASP A 23 -8.00 -20.39 33.04
C ASP A 23 -6.75 -19.56 32.81
N ALA A 24 -6.94 -18.24 32.72
CA ALA A 24 -5.84 -17.30 32.74
C ALA A 24 -5.01 -17.49 34.02
N SER A 25 -3.71 -17.22 33.91
CA SER A 25 -2.81 -17.23 35.07
C SER A 25 -3.38 -16.35 36.19
N SER A 26 -3.19 -16.77 37.44
CA SER A 26 -3.78 -16.11 38.62
C SER A 26 -3.45 -14.62 38.72
N TRP A 27 -2.29 -14.19 38.22
CA TRP A 27 -1.88 -12.78 38.18
C TRP A 27 -2.71 -11.93 37.21
N LEU A 28 -3.30 -12.50 36.16
CA LEU A 28 -4.14 -11.73 35.21
C LEU A 28 -5.44 -11.24 35.85
N ARG A 29 -5.87 -11.90 36.94
CA ARG A 29 -7.05 -11.50 37.74
C ARG A 29 -6.71 -10.49 38.84
N GLN A 30 -5.43 -10.18 39.05
CA GLN A 30 -4.96 -9.24 40.06
C GLN A 30 -4.81 -7.83 39.47
N ASP A 31 -4.60 -6.85 40.35
CA ASP A 31 -4.31 -5.48 39.94
C ASP A 31 -3.08 -5.44 39.01
N LYS A 32 -3.09 -4.52 38.05
CA LYS A 32 -2.07 -4.39 37.02
C LYS A 32 -0.67 -4.19 37.62
N GLU A 33 -0.59 -3.60 38.81
CA GLU A 33 0.67 -3.42 39.53
C GLU A 33 1.32 -4.74 39.98
N LEU A 34 0.53 -5.80 40.14
CA LEU A 34 0.98 -7.14 40.53
C LEU A 34 1.27 -8.04 39.32
N TRP A 35 1.08 -7.53 38.11
CA TRP A 35 1.40 -8.28 36.90
C TRP A 35 2.92 -8.45 36.79
N PRO A 36 3.40 -9.62 36.33
CA PRO A 36 4.81 -9.80 36.05
C PRO A 36 5.24 -8.80 34.97
N ILE A 37 6.06 -7.83 35.36
CA ILE A 37 6.68 -6.88 34.44
C ILE A 37 7.81 -7.64 33.74
N SER A 38 7.51 -8.23 32.59
CA SER A 38 8.55 -8.65 31.67
C SER A 38 9.13 -7.40 31.03
N GLU A 39 10.37 -7.06 31.38
CA GLU A 39 11.22 -6.34 30.44
C GLU A 39 11.39 -7.27 29.25
N ALA A 40 10.57 -7.07 28.21
CA ALA A 40 10.72 -7.80 26.98
C ALA A 40 12.09 -7.42 26.41
N MET A 41 13.10 -8.26 26.66
CA MET A 41 14.34 -8.24 25.90
C MET A 41 13.99 -8.69 24.49
N VAL A 42 13.59 -7.72 23.68
CA VAL A 42 13.31 -7.91 22.28
C VAL A 42 14.65 -8.12 21.58
N ASP A 43 15.00 -9.39 21.35
CA ASP A 43 16.14 -9.73 20.51
C ASP A 43 15.82 -9.37 19.06
N LYS A 44 16.41 -8.27 18.62
CA LYS A 44 16.21 -7.73 17.27
C LYS A 44 16.73 -8.67 16.20
N GLU A 45 17.72 -9.52 16.52
CA GLU A 45 18.26 -10.49 15.57
C GLU A 45 17.26 -11.60 15.28
N ILE A 46 16.57 -12.11 16.31
CA ILE A 46 15.51 -13.11 16.16
C ILE A 46 14.39 -12.56 15.28
N ILE A 47 13.89 -11.35 15.57
CA ILE A 47 12.85 -10.70 14.74
C ILE A 47 13.30 -10.55 13.29
N ASN A 48 14.56 -10.14 13.07
CA ASN A 48 15.06 -9.91 11.73
C ASN A 48 15.33 -11.22 10.97
N SER A 49 15.58 -12.33 11.68
CA SER A 49 15.69 -13.67 11.11
C SER A 49 14.33 -14.28 10.72
N GLU A 50 13.27 -14.01 11.49
CA GLU A 50 11.89 -14.39 11.14
C GLU A 50 11.30 -13.52 10.02
N ARG A 51 11.84 -12.32 9.82
CA ARG A 51 11.46 -11.44 8.71
C ARG A 51 11.83 -12.11 7.39
N LYS A 52 10.88 -12.86 6.81
CA LYS A 52 10.96 -13.37 5.44
C LYS A 52 11.26 -12.18 4.52
N LYS A 53 12.49 -12.12 4.00
CA LYS A 53 12.85 -11.23 2.91
C LYS A 53 12.06 -11.70 1.70
N THR A 54 10.87 -11.16 1.49
CA THR A 54 10.17 -11.32 0.23
C THR A 54 11.03 -10.65 -0.83
N ILE A 55 11.87 -11.44 -1.49
CA ILE A 55 12.52 -11.03 -2.74
C ILE A 55 11.37 -10.97 -3.74
N VAL A 56 10.81 -9.78 -3.91
CA VAL A 56 9.86 -9.52 -5.00
C VAL A 56 10.69 -9.50 -6.27
N THR A 57 10.80 -10.66 -6.92
CA THR A 57 11.28 -10.73 -8.29
C THR A 57 10.23 -10.04 -9.15
N LEU A 58 10.44 -8.76 -9.46
CA LEU A 58 9.58 -8.03 -10.36
C LEU A 58 9.78 -8.64 -11.76
N ALA A 59 8.98 -9.63 -12.12
CA ALA A 59 8.90 -10.07 -13.50
C ALA A 59 8.49 -8.82 -14.31
N ALA A 60 9.31 -8.43 -15.29
CA ALA A 60 8.99 -7.38 -16.23
C ALA A 60 7.83 -7.85 -17.12
N THR A 61 6.63 -7.88 -16.53
CA THR A 61 5.38 -7.81 -17.27
C THR A 61 5.37 -6.44 -17.92
N GLU A 62 4.89 -6.36 -19.16
CA GLU A 62 4.70 -5.09 -19.85
C GLU A 62 3.93 -4.16 -18.90
N ASN A 63 4.64 -3.20 -18.30
CA ASN A 63 4.13 -2.35 -17.24
C ASN A 63 3.12 -1.39 -17.87
N ASN A 64 1.89 -1.85 -18.05
CA ASN A 64 0.79 -0.94 -18.29
C ASN A 64 0.48 -0.32 -16.92
N GLU A 65 1.24 0.72 -16.55
CA GLU A 65 1.24 1.38 -15.23
C GLU A 65 -0.15 1.84 -14.74
N PHE A 66 -1.17 1.71 -15.59
CA PHE A 66 -2.53 2.18 -15.40
C PHE A 66 -3.60 1.21 -15.89
N ASP A 67 -3.30 -0.08 -16.03
CA ASP A 67 -4.29 -1.09 -16.44
C ASP A 67 -5.54 -1.08 -15.52
N TYR A 68 -5.36 -0.76 -14.24
CA TYR A 68 -6.44 -0.59 -13.26
C TYR A 68 -7.43 0.55 -13.59
N LEU A 69 -7.08 1.46 -14.49
CA LEU A 69 -7.96 2.55 -14.93
C LEU A 69 -8.89 2.15 -16.09
N THR A 70 -8.61 1.05 -16.79
CA THR A 70 -9.33 0.64 -18.01
C THR A 70 -10.79 0.24 -17.73
N ASN A 71 -11.08 -0.26 -16.52
CA ASN A 71 -12.42 -0.70 -16.11
C ASN A 71 -13.29 0.41 -15.50
N VAL A 72 -12.85 1.67 -15.58
CA VAL A 72 -13.56 2.81 -14.97
C VAL A 72 -14.18 3.68 -16.06
N SER A 73 -15.52 3.79 -16.06
CA SER A 73 -16.27 4.52 -17.09
C SER A 73 -16.36 6.04 -16.88
N SER A 74 -15.67 6.60 -15.88
CA SER A 74 -15.73 8.02 -15.55
C SER A 74 -14.33 8.62 -15.43
N PHE A 75 -14.05 9.60 -16.29
CA PHE A 75 -12.77 10.31 -16.27
C PHE A 75 -12.48 10.98 -14.92
N VAL A 76 -13.49 11.61 -14.31
CA VAL A 76 -13.32 12.24 -12.98
C VAL A 76 -12.98 11.19 -11.91
N LYS A 77 -13.55 9.98 -11.99
CA LYS A 77 -13.18 8.88 -11.09
C LYS A 77 -11.75 8.41 -11.34
N ILE A 78 -11.34 8.28 -12.60
CA ILE A 78 -9.97 7.93 -12.99
C ILE A 78 -8.97 8.92 -12.40
N VAL A 79 -9.19 10.23 -12.58
CA VAL A 79 -8.32 11.28 -12.02
C VAL A 79 -8.23 11.17 -10.50
N ARG A 80 -9.35 10.94 -9.80
CA ARG A 80 -9.36 10.77 -8.34
C ARG A 80 -8.57 9.54 -7.90
N ILE A 81 -8.74 8.40 -8.57
CA ILE A 81 -8.01 7.16 -8.24
C ILE A 81 -6.51 7.39 -8.44
N ALA A 82 -6.10 7.95 -9.58
CA ALA A 82 -4.71 8.25 -9.88
C ALA A 82 -4.09 9.22 -8.85
N ALA A 83 -4.81 10.25 -8.44
CA ALA A 83 -4.37 11.19 -7.41
C ALA A 83 -4.14 10.49 -6.06
N TRP A 84 -5.05 9.60 -5.63
CA TRP A 84 -4.88 8.82 -4.41
C TRP A 84 -3.70 7.87 -4.46
N VAL A 85 -3.55 7.11 -5.56
CA VAL A 85 -2.42 6.20 -5.77
C VAL A 85 -1.10 6.98 -5.69
N ARG A 86 -1.03 8.13 -6.34
CA ARG A 86 0.16 8.98 -6.34
C ARG A 86 0.47 9.54 -4.94
N ARG A 87 -0.56 9.95 -4.18
CA ARG A 87 -0.39 10.36 -2.77
C ARG A 87 0.17 9.22 -1.91
N ILE A 88 -0.33 8.00 -2.08
CA ILE A 88 0.18 6.82 -1.39
C ILE A 88 1.64 6.58 -1.75
N ILE A 89 2.00 6.60 -3.05
CA ILE A 89 3.39 6.45 -3.50
C ILE A 89 4.29 7.52 -2.88
N ARG A 90 3.84 8.78 -2.85
CA ARG A 90 4.59 9.89 -2.23
C ARG A 90 4.80 9.65 -0.74
N ASN A 91 3.76 9.26 -0.01
CA ASN A 91 3.83 8.97 1.43
C ASN A 91 4.75 7.77 1.72
N CYS A 92 4.72 6.72 0.88
CA CYS A 92 5.60 5.56 1.01
C CYS A 92 7.07 5.90 0.74
N ARG A 93 7.35 6.81 -0.21
CA ARG A 93 8.71 7.24 -0.55
C ARG A 93 9.29 8.24 0.45
N ASN A 94 8.47 9.13 1.00
CA ASN A 94 8.88 10.18 1.94
C ASN A 94 8.22 9.97 3.32
N SER A 95 8.82 9.13 4.16
CA SER A 95 8.30 8.83 5.50
C SER A 95 8.24 10.05 6.44
N LYS A 96 8.96 11.13 6.12
CA LYS A 96 9.03 12.36 6.93
C LYS A 96 7.86 13.32 6.71
N ILE A 97 7.15 13.22 5.59
CA ILE A 97 6.02 14.11 5.24
C ILE A 97 4.85 13.23 4.83
N LEU A 98 4.14 12.71 5.82
CA LEU A 98 2.91 11.96 5.60
C LEU A 98 1.78 12.95 5.31
N CYS A 99 1.30 12.98 4.08
CA CYS A 99 0.06 13.67 3.76
C CYS A 99 -1.12 12.79 4.21
N SER A 100 -1.71 13.12 5.37
CA SER A 100 -2.87 12.45 5.96
C SER A 100 -4.20 13.21 5.74
N ALA A 101 -4.19 14.19 4.83
CA ALA A 101 -5.37 15.00 4.54
C ALA A 101 -6.56 14.13 4.10
N LYS A 102 -7.73 14.34 4.71
CA LYS A 102 -8.95 13.57 4.42
C LYS A 102 -9.40 13.69 2.96
N TYR A 103 -9.17 14.84 2.34
CA TYR A 103 -9.58 15.14 0.97
C TYR A 103 -8.36 15.31 0.06
N LEU A 104 -8.55 15.07 -1.23
CA LEU A 104 -7.57 15.39 -2.26
C LEU A 104 -7.51 16.91 -2.47
N GLU A 105 -6.30 17.43 -2.58
CA GLU A 105 -6.09 18.83 -2.94
C GLU A 105 -6.33 19.04 -4.45
N VAL A 106 -6.70 20.25 -4.82
CA VAL A 106 -6.94 20.61 -6.23
C VAL A 106 -5.68 20.38 -7.07
N GLU A 107 -4.52 20.71 -6.52
CA GLU A 107 -3.24 20.53 -7.23
C GLU A 107 -2.90 19.04 -7.45
N GLU A 108 -3.23 18.16 -6.49
CA GLU A 108 -3.04 16.72 -6.69
C GLU A 108 -3.96 16.16 -7.78
N MET A 109 -5.18 16.69 -7.90
CA MET A 109 -6.08 16.32 -8.99
C MET A 109 -5.56 16.82 -10.34
N LYS A 110 -5.08 18.07 -10.43
CA LYS A 110 -4.50 18.63 -11.66
C LYS A 110 -3.23 17.89 -12.10
N GLU A 111 -2.36 17.54 -11.16
CA GLU A 111 -1.18 16.72 -11.43
C GLU A 111 -1.57 15.35 -11.98
N ALA A 112 -2.52 14.68 -11.32
CA ALA A 112 -3.00 13.38 -11.76
C ALA A 112 -3.61 13.43 -13.16
N GLU A 113 -4.43 14.45 -13.43
CA GLU A 113 -5.01 14.69 -14.75
C GLU A 113 -3.94 14.87 -15.83
N THR A 114 -2.93 15.70 -15.55
CA THR A 114 -1.82 15.96 -16.48
C THR A 114 -1.04 14.69 -16.79
N ILE A 115 -0.80 13.84 -15.79
CA ILE A 115 -0.11 12.55 -15.97
C ILE A 115 -0.93 11.62 -16.86
N ILE A 116 -2.24 11.53 -16.63
CA ILE A 116 -3.14 10.71 -17.45
C ILE A 116 -3.10 11.18 -18.91
N TRP A 117 -3.17 12.50 -19.16
CA TRP A 117 -3.06 13.04 -20.51
C TRP A 117 -1.75 12.68 -21.20
N LYS A 118 -0.62 12.88 -20.52
CA LYS A 118 0.70 12.51 -21.05
C LYS A 118 0.80 11.03 -21.39
N MET A 119 0.26 10.18 -20.54
CA MET A 119 0.24 8.74 -20.77
C MET A 119 -0.59 8.40 -22.01
N ILE A 120 -1.83 8.86 -22.08
CA ILE A 120 -2.72 8.60 -23.23
C ILE A 120 -2.05 9.09 -24.51
N GLN A 121 -1.50 10.31 -24.51
CA GLN A 121 -0.83 10.87 -25.68
C GLN A 121 0.39 10.06 -26.11
N LYS A 122 1.21 9.59 -25.16
CA LYS A 122 2.36 8.74 -25.45
C LYS A 122 1.97 7.37 -26.02
N THR A 123 0.84 6.83 -25.59
CA THR A 123 0.34 5.53 -26.09
C THR A 123 -0.37 5.68 -27.44
N SER A 124 -1.05 6.81 -27.68
CA SER A 124 -1.84 7.06 -28.88
C SER A 124 -1.05 7.66 -30.03
N PHE A 125 -0.02 8.47 -29.75
CA PHE A 125 0.73 9.23 -30.76
C PHE A 125 2.23 9.04 -30.59
N ARG A 126 2.97 8.93 -31.71
CA ARG A 126 4.44 8.86 -31.65
C ARG A 126 5.05 10.23 -31.43
N THR A 127 4.48 11.26 -32.06
CA THR A 127 4.97 12.65 -31.99
C THR A 127 3.83 13.64 -32.13
N VAL A 128 4.03 14.88 -31.67
CA VAL A 128 3.05 15.97 -31.83
C VAL A 128 2.80 16.32 -33.30
N ASN A 129 3.76 16.06 -34.20
CA ASN A 129 3.69 16.37 -35.63
C ASN A 129 3.29 15.16 -36.49
N GLU A 130 2.54 14.20 -35.95
CA GLU A 130 2.00 13.11 -36.77
C GLU A 130 1.00 13.64 -37.79
N GLU A 131 0.94 13.02 -38.97
CA GLU A 131 0.07 13.43 -40.08
C GLU A 131 -1.41 13.55 -39.67
N THR A 132 -1.85 12.70 -38.74
CA THR A 132 -3.20 12.71 -38.15
C THR A 132 -3.50 13.96 -37.33
N LEU A 133 -2.47 14.58 -36.73
CA LEU A 133 -2.58 15.78 -35.90
C LEU A 133 -2.17 17.05 -36.65
N CYS A 134 -1.33 17.00 -37.68
CA CYS A 134 -0.81 18.18 -38.40
C CYS A 134 -1.88 19.18 -38.85
N ASN A 135 -3.05 18.69 -39.30
CA ASN A 135 -4.16 19.54 -39.73
C ASN A 135 -4.82 20.33 -38.59
N LEU A 136 -4.58 19.91 -37.34
CA LEU A 136 -5.09 20.53 -36.13
C LEU A 136 -4.09 21.55 -35.53
N ARG A 137 -2.94 21.79 -36.16
CA ARG A 137 -1.89 22.71 -35.66
C ARG A 137 -1.49 22.46 -34.20
N PRO A 138 -1.08 21.22 -33.87
CA PRO A 138 -0.86 20.81 -32.50
C PRO A 138 0.39 21.49 -31.92
N PHE A 139 0.35 21.81 -30.64
CA PHE A 139 1.49 22.36 -29.90
C PHE A 139 1.62 21.69 -28.52
N ILE A 140 2.78 21.84 -27.88
CA ILE A 140 3.02 21.30 -26.54
C ILE A 140 2.87 22.44 -25.54
N ASP A 141 1.99 22.27 -24.55
CA ASP A 141 1.80 23.27 -23.50
C ASP A 141 2.96 23.27 -22.47
N PRO A 142 3.03 24.25 -21.54
CA PRO A 142 4.09 24.28 -20.53
C PRO A 142 4.10 23.07 -19.59
N SER A 143 2.97 22.37 -19.48
CA SER A 143 2.87 21.14 -18.71
C SER A 143 3.39 19.92 -19.46
N GLY A 144 3.66 20.02 -20.78
CA GLY A 144 4.16 18.95 -21.63
C GLY A 144 3.06 18.09 -22.25
N VAL A 145 1.83 18.61 -22.34
CA VAL A 145 0.67 17.94 -22.94
C VAL A 145 0.43 18.48 -24.35
N PHE A 146 0.11 17.61 -25.29
CA PHE A 146 -0.25 18.03 -26.66
C PHE A 146 -1.62 18.72 -26.63
N ARG A 147 -1.69 19.89 -27.25
CA ARG A 147 -2.88 20.74 -27.39
C ARG A 147 -3.10 21.05 -28.87
N ILE A 148 -4.31 21.48 -29.19
CA ILE A 148 -4.79 21.89 -30.51
C ILE A 148 -5.24 23.35 -30.39
#